data_AF-A0A927B6Z3-F1
#
_entry.id   AF-A0A927B6Z3-F1
#
_cell.length_a   1.000
_cell.length_b   1.000
_cell.length_c   1.000
_cell.angle_alpha   90.00
_cell.angle_beta   90.00
_cell.angle_gamma   90.00
#
_symmetry.space_group_name_H-M   'P 1'
#
loop_
_entity.id
_entity.type
_entity.pdbx_description
1 polymer ?
#
loop_
_entity_poly.entity_id
_entity_poly.type
_entity_poly.pdbx_seq_one_letter_code
_entity_poly.pdbx_strand_id
1 'polypeptide(L)'
;MVSFFKKPLFSDYRFIVGVYALLTLFASLRIVFVDGSNNYQIFYHSLDHLIQGISLYNEYPAEYTDHYHYAPTFAALFSPVFALPYSVGLFLWHFLFAGVWMFAIYRMPFTHQQKVFGYWFGLQELFTSLVNSQTNPLIAAIPLFAFLCFEKRQPFWAAFFIILGFNIKIYSLVAGALFLLYPQKLRFLGSIVVWSVVLGLLPVVFTTPAKLLWQYDLWVNQLFIKSDHDKWANTSIHRLIHTFISPDIDTAVIIGLGVVLFCTVYSQIRKFTQPAFRLLMVASILIFQVIFNPVSESPTYITAVTGVIIWWLYCPQTWLDRTLLMSCLILTVFSPSDLFPSFLREQYVKPYVLKALPCVLIWFRIIYLMNIFALEQISNRNRVSVVSIEK
;
A
#
# COMPACT_ATOMS: atom_id res chain seq x y z
N MET A 1 -22.87 -7.81 -11.10
CA MET A 1 -21.40 -7.84 -10.86
C MET A 1 -20.81 -9.24 -10.99
N VAL A 2 -21.34 -10.27 -10.31
CA VAL A 2 -20.76 -11.64 -10.33
C VAL A 2 -20.78 -12.32 -11.72
N SER A 3 -21.74 -12.01 -12.59
CA SER A 3 -21.81 -12.59 -13.95
C SER A 3 -20.71 -12.09 -14.89
N PHE A 4 -20.21 -10.86 -14.70
CA PHE A 4 -19.16 -10.26 -15.53
C PHE A 4 -17.84 -11.03 -15.38
N PHE A 5 -17.45 -11.34 -14.15
CA PHE A 5 -16.20 -12.07 -13.84
C PHE A 5 -16.21 -13.53 -14.29
N LYS A 6 -17.38 -14.08 -14.64
CA LYS A 6 -17.52 -15.43 -15.18
C LYS A 6 -17.45 -15.48 -16.71
N LYS A 7 -17.43 -14.34 -17.40
CA LYS A 7 -17.29 -14.32 -18.86
C LYS A 7 -15.88 -14.79 -19.25
N PRO A 8 -15.72 -15.73 -20.21
CA PRO A 8 -14.43 -16.34 -20.52
C PRO A 8 -13.31 -15.33 -20.73
N LEU A 9 -13.51 -14.33 -21.59
CA LEU A 9 -12.53 -13.28 -21.88
C LEU A 9 -12.12 -12.47 -20.63
N PHE A 10 -13.10 -11.99 -19.85
CA PHE A 10 -12.86 -11.15 -18.67
C PHE A 10 -12.33 -11.94 -17.46
N SER A 11 -12.27 -13.27 -17.58
CA SER A 11 -11.66 -14.15 -16.60
C SER A 11 -10.27 -14.65 -17.01
N ASP A 12 -9.87 -14.52 -18.28
CA ASP A 12 -8.58 -15.00 -18.77
C ASP A 12 -7.44 -14.10 -18.27
N TYR A 13 -6.44 -14.69 -17.59
CA TYR A 13 -5.31 -13.93 -17.06
C TYR A 13 -4.46 -13.26 -18.13
N ARG A 14 -4.32 -13.83 -19.33
CA ARG A 14 -3.55 -13.22 -20.42
C ARG A 14 -4.25 -11.96 -20.89
N PHE A 15 -5.59 -11.99 -21.01
CA PHE A 15 -6.37 -10.81 -21.35
C PHE A 15 -6.22 -9.72 -20.27
N ILE A 16 -6.36 -10.09 -19.00
CA ILE A 16 -6.21 -9.14 -17.87
C ILE A 16 -4.79 -8.55 -17.86
N VAL A 17 -3.74 -9.37 -17.94
CA VAL A 17 -2.35 -8.90 -18.01
C VAL A 17 -2.13 -8.00 -19.22
N GLY A 18 -2.72 -8.32 -20.38
CA GLY A 18 -2.71 -7.46 -21.56
C GLY A 18 -3.31 -6.07 -21.29
N VAL A 19 -4.47 -6.01 -20.62
CA VAL A 19 -5.10 -4.73 -20.23
C VAL A 19 -4.19 -3.93 -19.29
N TYR A 20 -3.63 -4.57 -18.27
CA TYR A 20 -2.68 -3.93 -17.35
C TYR A 20 -1.43 -3.42 -18.07
N ALA A 21 -0.86 -4.21 -18.97
CA ALA A 21 0.32 -3.84 -19.75
C ALA A 21 0.03 -2.66 -20.68
N LEU A 22 -1.13 -2.65 -21.35
CA LEU A 22 -1.55 -1.54 -22.21
C LEU A 22 -1.76 -0.25 -21.43
N LEU A 23 -2.40 -0.30 -20.27
CA LEU A 23 -2.58 0.87 -19.41
C LEU A 23 -1.26 1.37 -18.81
N THR A 24 -0.38 0.46 -18.42
CA THR A 24 0.96 0.81 -17.92
C THR A 24 1.81 1.46 -19.02
N LEU A 25 1.74 0.93 -20.24
CA LEU A 25 2.36 1.52 -21.43
C LEU A 25 1.80 2.92 -21.68
N PHE A 26 0.48 3.08 -21.69
CA PHE A 26 -0.17 4.37 -21.87
C PHE A 26 0.26 5.39 -20.81
N ALA A 27 0.25 5.02 -19.52
CA ALA A 27 0.74 5.88 -18.43
C ALA A 27 2.21 6.28 -18.64
N SER A 28 3.06 5.31 -19.01
CA SER A 28 4.49 5.55 -19.24
C SER A 28 4.73 6.50 -20.41
N LEU A 29 4.06 6.29 -21.55
CA LEU A 29 4.20 7.15 -22.73
C LEU A 29 3.72 8.57 -22.43
N ARG A 30 2.57 8.71 -21.75
CA ARG A 30 2.04 10.01 -21.35
C ARG A 30 3.01 10.77 -20.46
N ILE A 31 3.57 10.12 -19.44
CA ILE A 31 4.51 10.76 -18.51
C ILE A 31 5.83 11.11 -19.21
N VAL A 32 6.38 10.20 -20.01
CA VAL A 32 7.67 10.42 -20.69
C VAL A 32 7.59 11.55 -21.72
N PHE A 33 6.51 11.62 -22.50
CA PHE A 33 6.45 12.50 -23.68
C PHE A 33 5.58 13.74 -23.52
N VAL A 34 4.73 13.81 -22.49
CA VAL A 34 3.75 14.90 -22.34
C VAL A 34 3.89 15.61 -20.98
N ASP A 35 3.70 14.88 -19.88
CA ASP A 35 3.47 15.52 -18.58
C ASP A 35 4.74 15.67 -17.72
N GLY A 36 5.72 14.78 -17.88
CA GLY A 36 6.81 14.63 -16.90
C GLY A 36 6.31 14.04 -15.57
N SER A 37 7.24 13.80 -14.64
CA SER A 37 6.90 13.27 -13.31
C SER A 37 7.85 13.83 -12.26
N ASN A 38 7.35 14.75 -11.45
CA ASN A 38 8.11 15.33 -10.35
C ASN A 38 8.56 14.24 -9.34
N ASN A 39 7.66 13.31 -8.99
CA ASN A 39 7.99 12.19 -8.10
C ASN A 39 9.15 11.36 -8.65
N TYR A 40 9.10 10.99 -9.93
CA TYR A 40 10.15 10.17 -10.50
C TYR A 40 11.46 10.95 -10.68
N GLN A 41 11.43 12.26 -10.96
CA GLN A 41 12.63 13.10 -10.95
C GLN A 41 13.32 13.09 -9.59
N ILE A 42 12.57 13.29 -8.49
CA ILE A 42 13.08 13.21 -7.12
C ILE A 42 13.76 11.86 -6.87
N PHE A 43 13.13 10.76 -7.30
CA PHE A 43 13.69 9.42 -7.14
C PHE A 43 14.94 9.22 -7.99
N TYR A 44 14.91 9.65 -9.24
CA TYR A 44 16.00 9.52 -10.20
C TYR A 44 17.26 10.25 -9.73
N HIS A 45 17.12 11.53 -9.33
CA HIS A 45 18.24 12.35 -8.84
C HIS A 45 18.77 11.89 -7.49
N SER A 46 17.97 11.17 -6.68
CA SER A 46 18.43 10.67 -5.38
C SER A 46 19.66 9.76 -5.45
N LEU A 47 19.86 9.04 -6.56
CA LEU A 47 21.08 8.24 -6.75
C LEU A 47 22.32 9.13 -6.89
N ASP A 48 22.25 10.16 -7.72
CA ASP A 48 23.36 11.07 -7.96
C ASP A 48 23.71 11.87 -6.69
N HIS A 49 22.68 12.36 -5.98
CA HIS A 49 22.86 13.03 -4.68
C HIS A 49 23.55 12.13 -3.65
N LEU A 50 23.18 10.85 -3.60
CA LEU A 50 23.82 9.87 -2.72
C LEU A 50 25.31 9.65 -3.06
N ILE A 51 25.62 9.54 -4.35
CA ILE A 51 27.00 9.32 -4.86
C ILE A 51 27.87 10.54 -4.59
N GLN A 52 27.39 11.74 -4.92
CA GLN A 52 28.10 13.00 -4.64
C GLN A 52 28.24 13.22 -3.12
N GLY A 53 27.30 12.69 -2.34
CA GLY A 53 27.26 12.84 -0.89
C GLY A 53 26.80 14.22 -0.46
N ILE A 54 25.89 14.82 -1.24
CA ILE A 54 25.14 16.01 -0.87
C ILE A 54 23.82 15.60 -0.24
N SER A 55 23.17 16.50 0.50
CA SER A 55 21.94 16.18 1.27
C SER A 55 20.85 15.63 0.36
N LEU A 56 20.30 14.45 0.66
CA LEU A 56 19.12 13.96 -0.07
C LEU A 56 17.89 14.83 0.18
N TYR A 57 17.87 15.59 1.27
CA TYR A 57 16.68 16.23 1.85
C TYR A 57 16.63 17.75 1.65
N ASN A 58 17.62 18.33 0.96
CA ASN A 58 17.62 19.75 0.59
C ASN A 58 16.66 20.01 -0.59
N GLU A 59 16.42 21.29 -0.87
CA GLU A 59 15.67 21.73 -2.06
C GLU A 59 16.58 21.80 -3.29
N TYR A 60 16.07 21.28 -4.41
CA TYR A 60 16.74 21.28 -5.71
C TYR A 60 15.82 21.81 -6.81
N PRO A 61 15.41 23.09 -6.76
CA PRO A 61 14.40 23.66 -7.66
C PRO A 61 14.79 23.65 -9.15
N ALA A 62 16.08 23.46 -9.46
CA ALA A 62 16.56 23.27 -10.82
C ALA A 62 16.27 21.86 -11.38
N GLU A 63 15.97 20.90 -10.51
CA GLU A 63 15.80 19.48 -10.85
C GLU A 63 14.35 19.02 -10.66
N TYR A 64 13.69 19.49 -9.58
CA TYR A 64 12.34 19.11 -9.20
C TYR A 64 11.72 20.12 -8.21
N THR A 65 10.41 20.02 -7.97
CA THR A 65 9.65 21.03 -7.21
C THR A 65 9.33 20.67 -5.76
N ASP A 66 9.58 19.42 -5.33
CA ASP A 66 9.15 18.89 -4.02
C ASP A 66 10.32 18.16 -3.33
N HIS A 67 10.17 17.71 -2.08
CA HIS A 67 11.27 17.15 -1.30
C HIS A 67 11.37 15.63 -1.39
N TYR A 68 12.57 15.12 -1.16
CA TYR A 68 12.79 13.69 -0.91
C TYR A 68 12.42 13.34 0.54
N HIS A 69 11.63 12.28 0.75
CA HIS A 69 11.18 11.85 2.09
C HIS A 69 11.59 10.42 2.46
N TYR A 70 12.33 9.74 1.59
CA TYR A 70 12.61 8.31 1.68
C TYR A 70 13.93 8.07 2.44
N ALA A 71 14.16 6.84 2.92
CA ALA A 71 15.47 6.54 3.53
C ALA A 71 16.57 6.56 2.46
N PRO A 72 17.85 6.83 2.80
CA PRO A 72 18.96 6.74 1.85
C PRO A 72 19.05 5.37 1.15
N THR A 73 18.60 4.32 1.83
CA THR A 73 18.42 2.97 1.30
C THR A 73 17.59 2.93 0.02
N PHE A 74 16.57 3.77 -0.13
CA PHE A 74 15.71 3.81 -1.31
C PHE A 74 16.51 4.16 -2.57
N ALA A 75 17.37 5.18 -2.50
CA ALA A 75 18.23 5.58 -3.62
C ALA A 75 19.16 4.43 -4.03
N ALA A 76 19.76 3.74 -3.04
CA ALA A 76 20.64 2.61 -3.29
C ALA A 76 19.88 1.38 -3.86
N LEU A 77 18.70 1.09 -3.32
CA LEU A 77 17.84 -0.05 -3.70
C LEU A 77 17.41 0.01 -5.16
N PHE A 78 17.00 1.19 -5.62
CA PHE A 78 16.52 1.41 -6.98
C PHE A 78 17.60 1.96 -7.91
N SER A 79 18.86 1.97 -7.47
CA SER A 79 20.00 2.41 -8.28
C SER A 79 20.10 1.72 -9.66
N PRO A 80 19.76 0.42 -9.85
CA PRO A 80 19.79 -0.18 -11.19
C PRO A 80 18.77 0.44 -12.16
N VAL A 81 17.69 1.04 -11.65
CA VAL A 81 16.69 1.75 -12.45
C VAL A 81 17.13 3.20 -12.68
N PHE A 82 17.63 3.87 -11.64
CA PHE A 82 18.03 5.28 -11.70
C PHE A 82 19.34 5.51 -12.49
N ALA A 83 20.18 4.49 -12.63
CA ALA A 83 21.39 4.57 -13.46
C ALA A 83 21.11 4.49 -14.98
N LEU A 84 19.89 4.12 -15.39
CA LEU A 84 19.48 4.08 -16.79
C LEU A 84 19.09 5.47 -17.29
N PRO A 85 19.07 5.73 -18.60
CA PRO A 85 18.50 6.96 -19.14
C PRO A 85 17.08 7.18 -18.60
N TYR A 86 16.77 8.41 -18.17
CA TYR A 86 15.54 8.77 -17.46
C TYR A 86 14.27 8.08 -17.99
N SER A 87 14.01 8.17 -19.31
CA SER A 87 12.81 7.60 -19.93
C SER A 87 12.78 6.07 -19.90
N VAL A 88 13.94 5.41 -20.01
CA VAL A 88 14.06 3.95 -19.94
C VAL A 88 13.83 3.48 -18.50
N GLY A 89 14.45 4.16 -17.54
CA GLY A 89 14.24 3.89 -16.12
C GLY A 89 12.77 4.06 -15.73
N LEU A 90 12.12 5.15 -16.15
CA LEU A 90 10.71 5.43 -15.88
C LEU A 90 9.78 4.37 -16.47
N PHE A 91 10.08 3.89 -17.67
CA PHE A 91 9.33 2.80 -18.29
C PHE A 91 9.42 1.52 -17.43
N LEU A 92 10.63 1.11 -17.05
CA LEU A 92 10.84 -0.07 -16.20
C LEU A 92 10.21 0.10 -14.82
N TRP A 93 10.25 1.30 -14.26
CA TRP A 93 9.65 1.67 -12.98
C TRP A 93 8.14 1.38 -12.95
N HIS A 94 7.39 1.86 -13.94
CA HIS A 94 5.95 1.61 -14.00
C HIS A 94 5.62 0.13 -14.19
N PHE A 95 6.32 -0.57 -15.08
CA PHE A 95 6.10 -2.00 -15.32
C PHE A 95 6.47 -2.85 -14.10
N LEU A 96 7.54 -2.49 -13.38
CA LEU A 96 7.94 -3.16 -12.14
C LEU A 96 6.82 -3.09 -11.10
N PHE A 97 6.25 -1.91 -10.86
CA PHE A 97 5.23 -1.73 -9.83
C PHE A 97 3.85 -2.25 -10.23
N ALA A 98 3.48 -2.17 -11.51
CA ALA A 98 2.30 -2.87 -12.00
C ALA A 98 2.47 -4.40 -11.82
N GLY A 99 3.60 -4.94 -12.28
CA GLY A 99 3.91 -6.36 -12.23
C GLY A 99 3.98 -6.92 -10.82
N VAL A 100 4.64 -6.21 -9.89
CA VAL A 100 4.81 -6.69 -8.50
C VAL A 100 3.47 -6.80 -7.77
N TRP A 101 2.58 -5.83 -7.96
CA TRP A 101 1.25 -5.86 -7.34
C TRP A 101 0.39 -6.97 -7.93
N MET A 102 0.39 -7.12 -9.27
CA MET A 102 -0.32 -8.21 -9.93
C MET A 102 0.20 -9.58 -9.46
N PHE A 103 1.52 -9.73 -9.37
CA PHE A 103 2.14 -10.95 -8.88
C PHE A 103 1.76 -11.24 -7.42
N ALA A 104 1.72 -10.23 -6.55
CA ALA A 104 1.29 -10.40 -5.17
C ALA A 104 -0.14 -10.96 -5.09
N ILE A 105 -1.10 -10.39 -5.83
CA ILE A 105 -2.48 -10.90 -5.91
C ILE A 105 -2.51 -12.33 -6.49
N TYR A 106 -1.74 -12.60 -7.54
CA TYR A 106 -1.64 -13.93 -8.14
C TYR A 106 -1.18 -15.00 -7.12
N ARG A 107 -0.26 -14.63 -6.21
CA ARG A 107 0.33 -15.55 -5.22
C ARG A 107 -0.55 -15.75 -3.98
N MET A 108 -1.54 -14.89 -3.74
CA MET A 108 -2.46 -15.06 -2.62
C MET A 108 -3.27 -16.38 -2.76
N PRO A 109 -3.66 -17.01 -1.64
CA PRO A 109 -4.42 -18.25 -1.59
C PRO A 109 -5.91 -18.03 -1.94
N PHE A 110 -6.14 -17.33 -3.04
CA PHE A 110 -7.45 -17.00 -3.57
C PHE A 110 -7.79 -17.94 -4.73
N THR A 111 -9.08 -18.22 -4.89
CA THR A 111 -9.57 -18.90 -6.10
C THR A 111 -9.34 -18.03 -7.33
N HIS A 112 -9.39 -18.63 -8.51
CA HIS A 112 -9.23 -17.92 -9.78
C HIS A 112 -10.15 -16.70 -9.89
N GLN A 113 -11.44 -16.89 -9.58
CA GLN A 113 -12.47 -15.85 -9.65
C GLN A 113 -12.25 -14.70 -8.66
N GLN A 114 -11.72 -15.01 -7.48
CA GLN A 114 -11.36 -14.00 -6.49
C GLN A 114 -10.19 -13.13 -6.95
N LYS A 115 -9.20 -13.73 -7.62
CA LYS A 115 -8.08 -12.99 -8.24
C LYS A 115 -8.57 -12.12 -9.40
N VAL A 116 -9.43 -12.65 -10.26
CA VAL A 116 -10.09 -11.89 -11.34
C VAL A 116 -10.82 -10.67 -10.77
N PHE A 117 -11.63 -10.85 -9.72
CA PHE A 117 -12.27 -9.74 -9.03
C PHE A 117 -11.24 -8.73 -8.51
N GLY A 118 -10.19 -9.18 -7.83
CA GLY A 118 -9.14 -8.30 -7.31
C GLY A 118 -8.46 -7.47 -8.40
N TYR A 119 -8.13 -8.07 -9.54
CA TYR A 119 -7.56 -7.34 -10.67
C TYR A 119 -8.52 -6.29 -11.24
N TRP A 120 -9.79 -6.62 -11.46
CA TRP A 120 -10.71 -5.60 -12.01
C TRP A 120 -11.05 -4.51 -11.01
N PHE A 121 -11.18 -4.84 -9.72
CA PHE A 121 -11.50 -3.87 -8.68
C PHE A 121 -10.33 -2.93 -8.38
N GLY A 122 -9.08 -3.42 -8.41
CA GLY A 122 -7.88 -2.64 -8.16
C GLY A 122 -7.34 -1.85 -9.36
N LEU A 123 -7.85 -2.12 -10.57
CA LEU A 123 -7.32 -1.60 -11.84
C LEU A 123 -7.13 -0.08 -11.84
N GLN A 124 -8.19 0.65 -11.48
CA GLN A 124 -8.22 2.11 -11.54
C GLN A 124 -7.27 2.75 -10.50
N GLU A 125 -7.16 2.16 -9.31
CA GLU A 125 -6.24 2.65 -8.28
C GLU A 125 -4.79 2.35 -8.62
N LEU A 126 -4.50 1.18 -9.22
CA LEU A 126 -3.17 0.91 -9.73
C LEU A 126 -2.81 1.93 -10.81
N PHE A 127 -3.71 2.15 -11.78
CA PHE A 127 -3.50 3.13 -12.83
C PHE A 127 -3.27 4.55 -12.29
N THR A 128 -4.06 4.97 -11.30
CA THR A 128 -3.90 6.26 -10.60
C THR A 128 -2.51 6.36 -9.94
N SER A 129 -2.01 5.27 -9.37
CA SER A 129 -0.66 5.20 -8.80
C SER A 129 0.44 5.34 -9.84
N LEU A 130 0.29 4.65 -10.98
CA LEU A 130 1.25 4.66 -12.09
C LEU A 130 1.33 6.02 -12.78
N VAL A 131 0.20 6.69 -13.02
CA VAL A 131 0.22 8.04 -13.62
C VAL A 131 0.82 9.11 -12.71
N ASN A 132 1.07 8.78 -11.44
CA ASN A 132 1.81 9.62 -10.48
C ASN A 132 3.24 9.09 -10.20
N SER A 133 3.69 8.06 -10.94
CA SER A 133 4.97 7.35 -10.77
C SER A 133 5.27 6.89 -9.33
N GLN A 134 4.24 6.52 -8.56
CA GLN A 134 4.40 6.21 -7.13
C GLN A 134 4.85 4.77 -6.86
N THR A 135 5.52 4.56 -5.73
CA THR A 135 5.93 3.23 -5.23
C THR A 135 4.81 2.45 -4.53
N ASN A 136 3.63 3.05 -4.39
CA ASN A 136 2.53 2.50 -3.62
C ASN A 136 2.06 1.08 -4.03
N PRO A 137 2.14 0.65 -5.30
CA PRO A 137 1.81 -0.75 -5.65
C PRO A 137 2.75 -1.77 -4.98
N LEU A 138 4.04 -1.44 -4.82
CA LEU A 138 4.98 -2.26 -4.06
C LEU A 138 4.64 -2.23 -2.56
N ILE A 139 4.30 -1.06 -2.01
CA ILE A 139 3.87 -0.92 -0.61
C ILE A 139 2.60 -1.76 -0.33
N ALA A 140 1.68 -1.84 -1.29
CA ALA A 140 0.52 -2.72 -1.21
C ALA A 140 0.89 -4.22 -1.29
N ALA A 141 1.93 -4.58 -2.06
CA ALA A 141 2.40 -5.96 -2.20
C ALA A 141 3.17 -6.48 -0.97
N ILE A 142 3.89 -5.60 -0.26
CA ILE A 142 4.74 -5.98 0.89
C ILE A 142 3.99 -6.75 1.98
N PRO A 143 2.83 -6.28 2.49
CA PRO A 143 2.07 -7.02 3.51
C PRO A 143 1.60 -8.39 3.01
N LEU A 144 1.31 -8.53 1.71
CA LEU A 144 0.90 -9.80 1.10
C LEU A 144 2.08 -10.77 1.06
N PHE A 145 3.27 -10.34 0.64
CA PHE A 145 4.46 -11.18 0.66
C PHE A 145 4.89 -11.57 2.08
N ALA A 146 4.87 -10.62 3.03
CA ALA A 146 5.14 -10.91 4.43
C ALA A 146 4.16 -11.96 4.98
N PHE A 147 2.86 -11.82 4.68
CA PHE A 147 1.84 -12.82 5.01
C PHE A 147 2.16 -14.20 4.41
N LEU A 148 2.49 -14.27 3.11
CA LEU A 148 2.83 -15.52 2.44
C LEU A 148 4.08 -16.18 3.04
N CYS A 149 5.09 -15.40 3.43
CA CYS A 149 6.27 -15.90 4.13
C CYS A 149 5.92 -16.45 5.52
N PHE A 150 5.07 -15.75 6.28
CA PHE A 150 4.62 -16.25 7.57
C PHE A 150 3.81 -17.55 7.46
N GLU A 151 2.89 -17.65 6.50
CA GLU A 151 2.15 -18.88 6.21
C GLU A 151 3.09 -20.05 5.88
N LYS A 152 4.20 -19.77 5.18
CA LYS A 152 5.24 -20.76 4.85
C LYS A 152 6.28 -20.98 5.96
N ARG A 153 6.11 -20.38 7.14
CA ARG A 153 7.07 -20.43 8.26
C ARG A 153 8.47 -19.95 7.89
N GLN A 154 8.54 -18.90 7.06
CA GLN A 154 9.77 -18.24 6.60
C GLN A 154 9.91 -16.84 7.23
N PRO A 155 10.08 -16.73 8.57
CA PRO A 155 10.13 -15.42 9.25
C PRO A 155 11.30 -14.55 8.78
N PHE A 156 12.39 -15.16 8.31
CA PHE A 156 13.54 -14.43 7.75
C PHE A 156 13.16 -13.58 6.54
N TRP A 157 12.40 -14.16 5.60
CA TRP A 157 11.93 -13.44 4.41
C TRP A 157 10.74 -12.53 4.71
N ALA A 158 9.90 -12.85 5.70
CA ALA A 158 8.87 -11.91 6.16
C ALA A 158 9.51 -10.61 6.69
N ALA A 159 10.59 -10.73 7.48
CA ALA A 159 11.37 -9.59 7.95
C ALA A 159 11.97 -8.78 6.79
N PHE A 160 12.52 -9.44 5.76
CA PHE A 160 13.02 -8.77 4.55
C PHE A 160 11.96 -7.83 3.94
N PHE A 161 10.76 -8.33 3.65
CA PHE A 161 9.72 -7.51 3.01
C PHE A 161 9.27 -6.34 3.90
N ILE A 162 9.18 -6.54 5.22
CA ILE A 162 8.78 -5.49 6.17
C ILE A 162 9.83 -4.40 6.25
N ILE A 163 11.12 -4.75 6.36
CA ILE A 163 12.21 -3.77 6.40
C ILE A 163 12.42 -3.09 5.05
N LEU A 164 12.25 -3.82 3.94
CA LEU A 164 12.21 -3.23 2.60
C LEU A 164 11.14 -2.16 2.51
N GLY A 165 9.92 -2.47 2.97
CA GLY A 165 8.82 -1.52 3.04
C GLY A 165 9.14 -0.32 3.91
N PHE A 166 9.66 -0.53 5.12
CA PHE A 166 10.04 0.56 6.04
C PHE A 166 11.03 1.55 5.43
N ASN A 167 12.03 1.06 4.68
CA ASN A 167 13.02 1.91 4.00
C ASN A 167 12.44 2.70 2.81
N ILE A 168 11.28 2.28 2.28
CA ILE A 168 10.57 3.02 1.25
C ILE A 168 9.52 3.94 1.91
N LYS A 169 8.61 3.39 2.70
CA LYS A 169 7.62 4.15 3.47
C LYS A 169 7.53 3.61 4.90
N ILE A 170 7.84 4.47 5.88
CA ILE A 170 7.96 4.10 7.30
C ILE A 170 6.73 3.37 7.86
N TYR A 171 5.53 3.71 7.40
CA TYR A 171 4.28 3.10 7.85
C TYR A 171 4.12 1.63 7.43
N SER A 172 4.92 1.13 6.48
CA SER A 172 4.96 -0.29 6.15
C SER A 172 5.41 -1.18 7.30
N LEU A 173 6.04 -0.60 8.34
CA LEU A 173 6.36 -1.32 9.58
C LEU A 173 5.13 -1.93 10.27
N VAL A 174 3.93 -1.37 10.03
CA VAL A 174 2.65 -1.92 10.54
C VAL A 174 2.43 -3.36 10.08
N ALA A 175 2.96 -3.77 8.92
CA ALA A 175 2.92 -5.16 8.46
C ALA A 175 3.65 -6.13 9.41
N GLY A 176 4.60 -5.62 10.19
CA GLY A 176 5.25 -6.34 11.29
C GLY A 176 4.24 -6.96 12.23
N ALA A 177 3.10 -6.30 12.49
CA ALA A 177 2.07 -6.74 13.43
C ALA A 177 1.49 -8.14 13.13
N LEU A 178 1.66 -8.65 11.89
CA LEU A 178 1.32 -10.03 11.53
C LEU A 178 2.08 -11.07 12.35
N PHE A 179 3.34 -10.81 12.74
CA PHE A 179 4.20 -11.81 13.38
C PHE A 179 3.61 -12.37 14.69
N LEU A 180 2.76 -11.59 15.37
CA LEU A 180 2.10 -11.97 16.61
C LEU A 180 1.15 -13.17 16.42
N LEU A 181 0.63 -13.38 15.20
CA LEU A 181 -0.27 -14.47 14.84
C LEU A 181 0.47 -15.79 14.54
N TYR A 182 1.80 -15.76 14.43
CA TYR A 182 2.61 -16.89 13.96
C TYR A 182 3.64 -17.36 15.01
N PRO A 183 4.09 -18.62 14.91
CA PRO A 183 5.21 -19.12 15.71
C PRO A 183 6.54 -18.50 15.24
N GLN A 184 7.64 -18.82 15.93
CA GLN A 184 9.02 -18.37 15.61
C GLN A 184 9.28 -16.86 15.80
N LYS A 185 8.62 -16.24 16.79
CA LYS A 185 8.74 -14.81 17.10
C LYS A 185 10.18 -14.34 17.30
N LEU A 186 11.00 -15.08 18.05
CA LEU A 186 12.40 -14.73 18.27
C LEU A 186 13.23 -14.77 16.98
N ARG A 187 12.99 -15.77 16.10
CA ARG A 187 13.65 -15.83 14.79
C ARG A 187 13.25 -14.65 13.92
N PHE A 188 11.98 -14.26 13.94
CA PHE A 188 11.52 -13.06 13.24
C PHE A 188 12.20 -11.79 13.78
N LEU A 189 12.24 -11.59 15.10
CA LEU A 189 12.89 -10.42 15.70
C LEU A 189 14.39 -10.35 15.38
N GLY A 190 15.11 -11.49 15.45
CA GLY A 190 16.50 -11.56 15.01
C GLY A 190 16.67 -11.26 13.52
N SER A 191 15.74 -11.74 12.68
CA SER A 191 15.76 -11.48 11.24
C SER A 191 15.49 -10.01 10.90
N ILE A 192 14.65 -9.32 11.68
CA ILE A 192 14.43 -7.88 11.56
C ILE A 192 15.76 -7.15 11.78
N VAL A 193 16.51 -7.49 12.84
CA VAL A 193 17.83 -6.88 13.08
C VAL A 193 18.78 -7.14 11.90
N VAL A 194 18.87 -8.37 11.41
CA VAL A 194 19.72 -8.73 10.28
C VAL A 194 19.38 -7.90 9.04
N TRP A 195 18.11 -7.85 8.65
CA TRP A 195 17.71 -7.10 7.45
C TRP A 195 17.80 -5.59 7.63
N SER A 196 17.58 -5.05 8.83
CA SER A 196 17.83 -3.63 9.12
C SER A 196 19.29 -3.27 8.93
N VAL A 197 20.23 -4.13 9.36
CA VAL A 197 21.67 -3.91 9.11
C VAL A 197 21.99 -4.05 7.63
N VAL A 198 21.53 -5.12 6.96
CA VAL A 198 21.83 -5.36 5.55
C VAL A 198 21.30 -4.24 4.65
N LEU A 199 20.03 -3.87 4.79
CA LEU A 199 19.43 -2.81 3.97
C LEU A 199 19.89 -1.43 4.42
N GLY A 200 20.10 -1.21 5.73
CA GLY A 200 20.62 0.07 6.24
C GLY A 200 22.06 0.36 5.82
N LEU A 201 22.88 -0.67 5.57
CA LEU A 201 24.24 -0.51 5.06
C LEU A 201 24.34 -0.57 3.53
N LEU A 202 23.26 -0.89 2.82
CA LEU A 202 23.24 -0.95 1.35
C LEU A 202 23.78 0.33 0.69
N PRO A 203 23.46 1.55 1.17
CA PRO A 203 24.00 2.77 0.57
C PRO A 203 25.52 2.94 0.64
N VAL A 204 26.23 2.20 1.49
CA VAL A 204 27.71 2.24 1.58
C VAL A 204 28.38 1.82 0.27
N VAL A 205 27.66 1.10 -0.61
CA VAL A 205 28.13 0.79 -1.97
C VAL A 205 28.36 2.07 -2.79
N PHE A 206 27.61 3.14 -2.51
CA PHE A 206 27.62 4.39 -3.29
C PHE A 206 28.22 5.57 -2.53
N THR A 207 28.32 5.50 -1.21
CA THR A 207 28.79 6.61 -0.37
C THR A 207 29.61 6.11 0.81
N THR A 208 30.33 7.01 1.49
CA THR A 208 31.15 6.61 2.65
C THR A 208 30.29 6.41 3.90
N PRO A 209 30.72 5.57 4.88
CA PRO A 209 29.97 5.38 6.12
C PRO A 209 29.65 6.68 6.87
N ALA A 210 30.60 7.64 6.88
CA ALA A 210 30.40 8.94 7.52
C ALA A 210 29.30 9.76 6.82
N LYS A 211 29.30 9.80 5.48
CA LYS A 211 28.27 10.47 4.69
C LYS A 211 26.91 9.80 4.87
N LEU A 212 26.85 8.46 4.91
CA LEU A 212 25.61 7.73 5.13
C LEU A 212 25.00 8.03 6.51
N LEU A 213 25.81 8.05 7.57
CA LEU A 213 25.32 8.40 8.90
C LEU A 213 24.74 9.82 8.94
N TRP A 214 25.38 10.77 8.26
CA TRP A 214 24.86 12.11 8.09
C TRP A 214 23.52 12.13 7.33
N GLN A 215 23.36 11.35 6.26
CA GLN A 215 22.08 11.22 5.57
C GLN A 215 20.98 10.64 6.46
N TYR A 216 21.28 9.67 7.32
CA TYR A 216 20.30 9.13 8.26
C TYR A 216 19.87 10.16 9.31
N ASP A 217 20.79 10.99 9.81
CA ASP A 217 20.45 12.11 10.70
C ASP A 217 19.49 13.10 10.02
N LEU A 218 19.82 13.50 8.78
CA LEU A 218 18.95 14.36 7.98
C LEU A 218 17.58 13.73 7.71
N TRP A 219 17.53 12.43 7.41
CA TRP A 219 16.28 11.72 7.19
C TRP A 219 15.38 11.76 8.42
N VAL A 220 15.96 11.49 9.60
CA VAL A 220 15.22 11.52 10.87
C VAL A 220 14.65 12.91 11.11
N ASN A 221 15.44 13.97 10.87
CA ASN A 221 14.97 15.35 10.97
C ASN A 221 13.83 15.64 9.97
N GLN A 222 13.96 15.17 8.71
CA GLN A 222 12.93 15.32 7.69
C GLN A 222 11.60 14.66 8.08
N LEU A 223 11.64 13.53 8.81
CA LEU A 223 10.42 12.85 9.29
C LEU A 223 9.66 13.64 10.38
N PHE A 224 10.32 14.57 11.07
CA PHE A 224 9.70 15.43 12.08
C PHE A 224 9.16 16.74 11.50
N ILE A 225 9.63 17.15 10.33
CA ILE A 225 9.09 18.30 9.62
C ILE A 225 7.67 17.93 9.14
N LYS A 226 6.67 18.55 9.76
CA LYS A 226 5.27 18.49 9.33
C LYS A 226 4.89 19.86 8.81
N SER A 227 4.42 19.95 7.57
CA SER A 227 3.88 21.21 7.08
C SER A 227 2.38 21.30 7.45
N ASP A 228 1.90 22.51 7.74
CA ASP A 228 0.46 22.76 7.91
C ASP A 228 -0.31 22.49 6.60
N HIS A 229 0.37 22.53 5.46
CA HIS A 229 -0.19 22.14 4.17
C HIS A 229 -0.61 20.66 4.16
N ASP A 230 0.22 19.77 4.69
CA ASP A 230 -0.04 18.32 4.75
C ASP A 230 -1.29 18.00 5.58
N LYS A 231 -1.53 18.79 6.64
CA LYS A 231 -2.71 18.64 7.52
C LYS A 231 -4.03 18.78 6.75
N TRP A 232 -4.08 19.64 5.74
CA TRP A 232 -5.30 19.94 4.99
C TRP A 232 -5.34 19.32 3.58
N ALA A 233 -4.20 18.93 3.02
CA ALA A 233 -4.12 18.31 1.70
C ALA A 233 -4.44 16.80 1.71
N ASN A 234 -4.23 16.12 2.85
CA ASN A 234 -4.36 14.66 2.90
C ASN A 234 -5.79 14.14 2.65
N THR A 235 -5.87 12.86 2.35
CA THR A 235 -7.09 12.09 2.14
C THR A 235 -7.09 10.93 3.12
N SER A 236 -7.22 11.23 4.42
CA SER A 236 -7.14 10.25 5.50
C SER A 236 -8.22 10.49 6.56
N ILE A 237 -8.24 9.68 7.62
CA ILE A 237 -9.13 9.91 8.77
C ILE A 237 -8.81 11.22 9.49
N HIS A 238 -7.56 11.70 9.39
CA HIS A 238 -7.13 12.97 9.99
C HIS A 238 -7.97 14.12 9.46
N ARG A 239 -8.03 14.27 8.13
CA ARG A 239 -8.82 15.33 7.51
C ARG A 239 -10.33 15.15 7.76
N LEU A 240 -10.86 13.93 7.79
CA LEU A 240 -12.26 13.71 8.17
C LEU A 240 -12.57 14.22 9.59
N ILE A 241 -11.69 13.95 10.56
CA ILE A 241 -11.83 14.42 11.94
C ILE A 241 -11.68 15.95 12.00
N HIS A 242 -10.67 16.51 11.32
CA HIS A 242 -10.44 17.95 11.29
C HIS A 242 -11.56 18.74 10.61
N THR A 243 -12.21 18.17 9.59
CA THR A 243 -13.33 18.80 8.88
C THR A 243 -14.66 18.68 9.65
N PHE A 244 -14.96 17.53 10.27
CA PHE A 244 -16.30 17.27 10.80
C PHE A 244 -16.42 17.23 12.34
N ILE A 245 -15.31 17.07 13.05
CA ILE A 245 -15.32 16.94 14.53
C ILE A 245 -14.63 18.15 15.16
N SER A 246 -13.33 18.32 14.91
CA SER A 246 -12.57 19.48 15.39
C SER A 246 -11.21 19.57 14.68
N PRO A 247 -10.80 20.76 14.20
CA PRO A 247 -9.50 20.98 13.57
C PRO A 247 -8.32 20.89 14.55
N ASP A 248 -8.59 20.94 15.85
CA ASP A 248 -7.56 21.06 16.90
C ASP A 248 -7.13 19.69 17.47
N ILE A 249 -7.74 18.60 17.01
CA ILE A 249 -7.36 17.25 17.47
C ILE A 249 -6.00 16.87 16.87
N ASP A 250 -5.03 16.62 17.75
CA ASP A 250 -3.68 16.24 17.33
C ASP A 250 -3.63 14.93 16.54
N THR A 251 -2.80 14.93 15.49
CA THR A 251 -2.45 13.73 14.70
C THR A 251 -2.04 12.54 15.57
N ALA A 252 -1.29 12.79 16.65
CA ALA A 252 -0.83 11.75 17.56
C ALA A 252 -2.00 11.08 18.31
N VAL A 253 -3.01 11.84 18.71
CA VAL A 253 -4.22 11.32 19.37
C VAL A 253 -5.00 10.42 18.39
N ILE A 254 -5.17 10.87 17.15
CA ILE A 254 -5.88 10.12 16.10
C ILE A 254 -5.18 8.78 15.83
N ILE A 255 -3.86 8.79 15.64
CA ILE A 255 -3.06 7.56 15.45
C ILE A 255 -3.14 6.68 16.70
N GLY A 256 -2.97 7.25 17.89
CA GLY A 256 -3.00 6.53 19.17
C GLY A 256 -4.31 5.76 19.37
N LEU A 257 -5.45 6.42 19.14
CA LEU A 257 -6.76 5.76 19.20
C LEU A 257 -6.90 4.66 18.14
N GLY A 258 -6.40 4.89 16.93
CA GLY A 258 -6.32 3.87 15.88
C GLY A 258 -5.52 2.64 16.30
N VAL A 259 -4.35 2.83 16.90
CA VAL A 259 -3.49 1.75 17.41
C VAL A 259 -4.19 1.01 18.56
N VAL A 260 -4.82 1.71 19.51
CA VAL A 260 -5.56 1.06 20.60
C VAL A 260 -6.67 0.16 20.05
N LEU A 261 -7.47 0.67 19.10
CA LEU A 261 -8.53 -0.10 18.45
C LEU A 261 -7.98 -1.27 17.64
N PHE A 262 -6.92 -1.06 16.87
CA PHE A 262 -6.23 -2.13 16.14
C PHE A 262 -5.77 -3.24 17.09
N CYS A 263 -5.20 -2.89 18.24
CA CYS A 263 -4.68 -3.84 19.21
C CYS A 263 -5.75 -4.69 19.89
N THR A 264 -7.01 -4.26 19.92
CA THR A 264 -8.12 -5.03 20.53
C THR A 264 -8.25 -6.43 19.94
N VAL A 265 -7.98 -6.60 18.65
CA VAL A 265 -8.14 -7.89 17.95
C VAL A 265 -7.15 -8.95 18.45
N TYR A 266 -6.03 -8.56 19.08
CA TYR A 266 -5.07 -9.51 19.64
C TYR A 266 -5.57 -10.20 20.91
N SER A 267 -6.65 -9.73 21.52
CA SER A 267 -7.37 -10.46 22.57
C SER A 267 -7.96 -11.79 22.07
N GLN A 268 -8.17 -11.91 20.75
CA GLN A 268 -8.85 -13.05 20.11
C GLN A 268 -7.88 -14.19 19.75
N ILE A 269 -7.00 -14.58 20.68
CA ILE A 269 -5.88 -15.52 20.46
C ILE A 269 -6.36 -16.85 19.84
N ARG A 270 -7.52 -17.35 20.27
CA ARG A 270 -8.10 -18.61 19.74
C ARG A 270 -8.42 -18.55 18.24
N LYS A 271 -8.65 -17.34 17.69
CA LYS A 271 -8.98 -17.13 16.27
C LYS A 271 -7.74 -17.00 15.39
N PHE A 272 -6.52 -16.89 15.95
CA PHE A 272 -5.30 -16.68 15.15
C PHE A 272 -4.98 -17.83 14.19
N THR A 273 -5.49 -19.03 14.44
CA THR A 273 -5.33 -20.20 13.55
C THR A 273 -6.28 -20.16 12.35
N GLN A 274 -7.31 -19.32 12.37
CA GLN A 274 -8.32 -19.25 11.33
C GLN A 274 -7.80 -18.45 10.13
N PRO A 275 -7.79 -19.01 8.90
CA PRO A 275 -7.29 -18.30 7.72
C PRO A 275 -8.02 -16.98 7.44
N ALA A 276 -9.34 -16.95 7.67
CA ALA A 276 -10.13 -15.73 7.53
C ALA A 276 -9.66 -14.62 8.48
N PHE A 277 -9.32 -14.95 9.73
CA PHE A 277 -8.81 -13.97 10.69
C PHE A 277 -7.47 -13.38 10.24
N ARG A 278 -6.55 -14.23 9.76
CA ARG A 278 -5.23 -13.79 9.27
C ARG A 278 -5.36 -12.89 8.04
N LEU A 279 -6.26 -13.21 7.12
CA LEU A 279 -6.50 -12.39 5.93
C LEU A 279 -7.22 -11.09 6.25
N LEU A 280 -8.16 -11.08 7.21
CA LEU A 280 -8.75 -9.84 7.72
C LEU A 280 -7.72 -8.98 8.46
N MET A 281 -6.74 -9.58 9.14
CA MET A 281 -5.60 -8.85 9.70
C MET A 281 -4.76 -8.18 8.61
N VAL A 282 -4.43 -8.89 7.52
CA VAL A 282 -3.75 -8.31 6.36
C VAL A 282 -4.56 -7.15 5.77
N ALA A 283 -5.87 -7.33 5.61
CA ALA A 283 -6.78 -6.28 5.14
C ALA A 283 -6.76 -5.05 6.06
N SER A 284 -6.82 -5.26 7.38
CA SER A 284 -6.74 -4.20 8.38
C SER A 284 -5.42 -3.44 8.29
N ILE A 285 -4.29 -4.13 8.20
CA ILE A 285 -2.95 -3.55 8.07
C ILE A 285 -2.82 -2.69 6.81
N LEU A 286 -3.32 -3.17 5.68
CA LEU A 286 -3.27 -2.43 4.41
C LEU A 286 -4.09 -1.14 4.45
N ILE A 287 -5.30 -1.20 5.02
CA ILE A 287 -6.15 -0.02 5.15
C ILE A 287 -5.58 0.95 6.20
N PHE A 288 -5.10 0.44 7.34
CA PHE A 288 -4.51 1.22 8.43
C PHE A 288 -3.36 2.10 7.94
N GLN A 289 -2.45 1.54 7.12
CA GLN A 289 -1.32 2.25 6.52
C GLN A 289 -1.71 3.52 5.76
N VAL A 290 -2.92 3.57 5.20
CA VAL A 290 -3.41 4.73 4.44
C VAL A 290 -4.25 5.63 5.33
N ILE A 291 -5.26 5.09 6.00
CA ILE A 291 -6.25 5.94 6.69
C ILE A 291 -5.69 6.66 7.91
N PHE A 292 -4.64 6.11 8.56
CA PHE A 292 -3.98 6.75 9.70
C PHE A 292 -2.68 7.49 9.33
N ASN A 293 -2.28 7.50 8.05
CA ASN A 293 -1.18 8.32 7.57
C ASN A 293 -1.68 9.76 7.30
N PRO A 294 -1.17 10.78 8.03
CA PRO A 294 -1.61 12.17 7.89
C PRO A 294 -1.18 12.84 6.58
N VAL A 295 -0.39 12.16 5.74
CA VAL A 295 0.06 12.67 4.43
C VAL A 295 -0.42 11.74 3.30
N SER A 296 -1.50 10.98 3.52
CA SER A 296 -2.03 10.08 2.49
C SER A 296 -2.66 10.83 1.32
N GLU A 297 -2.22 10.53 0.12
CA GLU A 297 -2.75 11.07 -1.13
C GLU A 297 -3.54 10.03 -1.93
N SER A 298 -4.25 10.49 -2.96
CA SER A 298 -5.04 9.61 -3.84
C SER A 298 -4.23 8.42 -4.41
N PRO A 299 -3.00 8.58 -4.93
CA PRO A 299 -2.19 7.47 -5.46
C PRO A 299 -1.82 6.38 -4.43
N THR A 300 -1.98 6.65 -3.13
CA THR A 300 -1.68 5.71 -2.03
C THR A 300 -2.78 4.67 -1.84
N TYR A 301 -3.98 4.95 -2.33
CA TYR A 301 -5.18 4.14 -2.07
C TYR A 301 -5.18 2.77 -2.73
N ILE A 302 -4.29 2.48 -3.68
CA ILE A 302 -4.05 1.09 -4.12
C ILE A 302 -3.73 0.17 -2.94
N THR A 303 -3.05 0.67 -1.90
CA THR A 303 -2.77 -0.06 -0.66
C THR A 303 -4.06 -0.37 0.10
N ALA A 304 -4.88 0.65 0.40
CA ALA A 304 -6.14 0.47 1.11
C ALA A 304 -7.14 -0.39 0.32
N VAL A 305 -7.25 -0.17 -0.99
CA VAL A 305 -8.13 -0.92 -1.89
C VAL A 305 -7.69 -2.37 -2.03
N THR A 306 -6.40 -2.67 -1.97
CA THR A 306 -5.92 -4.05 -1.80
C THR A 306 -6.48 -4.67 -0.52
N GLY A 307 -6.49 -3.93 0.59
CA GLY A 307 -7.13 -4.38 1.83
C GLY A 307 -8.65 -4.56 1.70
N VAL A 308 -9.34 -3.65 1.00
CA VAL A 308 -10.78 -3.75 0.73
C VAL A 308 -11.12 -5.00 -0.10
N ILE A 309 -10.31 -5.32 -1.11
CA ILE A 309 -10.44 -6.54 -1.90
C ILE A 309 -10.38 -7.75 -0.96
N ILE A 310 -9.36 -7.85 -0.12
CA ILE A 310 -9.20 -8.97 0.82
C ILE A 310 -10.38 -9.03 1.80
N TRP A 311 -10.80 -7.91 2.37
CA TRP A 311 -11.95 -7.85 3.26
C TRP A 311 -13.22 -8.37 2.58
N TRP A 312 -13.51 -7.94 1.35
CA TRP A 312 -14.70 -8.36 0.61
C TRP A 312 -14.77 -9.88 0.37
N LEU A 313 -13.60 -10.52 0.19
CA LEU A 313 -13.50 -11.96 -0.02
C LEU A 313 -13.77 -12.79 1.24
N TYR A 314 -13.67 -12.16 2.42
CA TYR A 314 -13.76 -12.83 3.73
C TYR A 314 -14.75 -12.17 4.69
N CYS A 315 -15.57 -11.22 4.22
CA CYS A 315 -16.68 -10.66 4.99
C CYS A 315 -17.97 -11.47 4.77
N PRO A 316 -18.99 -11.32 5.62
CA PRO A 316 -20.26 -12.03 5.46
C PRO A 316 -21.07 -11.61 4.22
N GLN A 317 -20.73 -10.49 3.57
CA GLN A 317 -21.41 -9.91 2.40
C GLN A 317 -22.88 -9.55 2.66
N THR A 318 -23.17 -9.05 3.87
CA THR A 318 -24.46 -8.47 4.24
C THR A 318 -24.80 -7.26 3.38
N TRP A 319 -26.02 -6.73 3.51
CA TRP A 319 -26.40 -5.48 2.86
C TRP A 319 -25.44 -4.33 3.23
N LEU A 320 -25.05 -4.21 4.50
CA LEU A 320 -24.05 -3.23 4.95
C LEU A 320 -22.72 -3.41 4.21
N ASP A 321 -22.20 -4.63 4.13
CA ASP A 321 -20.91 -4.90 3.47
C ASP A 321 -20.96 -4.58 1.96
N ARG A 322 -22.09 -4.85 1.31
CA ARG A 322 -22.32 -4.49 -0.10
C ARG A 322 -22.38 -2.98 -0.30
N THR A 323 -23.08 -2.26 0.57
CA THR A 323 -23.16 -0.79 0.53
C THR A 323 -21.78 -0.18 0.72
N LEU A 324 -20.98 -0.67 1.67
CA LEU A 324 -19.60 -0.23 1.88
C LEU A 324 -18.69 -0.53 0.68
N LEU A 325 -18.82 -1.70 0.05
CA LEU A 325 -18.05 -2.01 -1.16
C LEU A 325 -18.43 -1.05 -2.30
N MET A 326 -19.72 -0.83 -2.52
CA MET A 326 -20.20 0.06 -3.59
C MET A 326 -19.80 1.51 -3.32
N SER A 327 -19.85 1.99 -2.08
CA SER A 327 -19.38 3.33 -1.74
C SER A 327 -17.87 3.46 -1.95
N CYS A 328 -17.07 2.44 -1.64
CA CYS A 328 -15.64 2.40 -1.95
C CYS A 328 -15.41 2.47 -3.47
N LEU A 329 -16.13 1.68 -4.26
CA LEU A 329 -15.99 1.70 -5.72
C LEU A 329 -16.29 3.09 -6.30
N ILE A 330 -17.36 3.75 -5.84
CA ILE A 330 -17.79 5.05 -6.38
C ILE A 330 -16.91 6.18 -5.83
N LEU A 331 -16.80 6.30 -4.51
CA LEU A 331 -16.20 7.44 -3.84
C LEU A 331 -14.70 7.32 -3.65
N THR A 332 -14.15 6.11 -3.51
CA THR A 332 -12.70 5.91 -3.37
C THR A 332 -12.05 5.69 -4.74
N VAL A 333 -12.54 4.69 -5.48
CA VAL A 333 -11.88 4.19 -6.71
C VAL A 333 -12.13 5.10 -7.92
N PHE A 334 -13.39 5.42 -8.22
CA PHE A 334 -13.71 6.21 -9.41
C PHE A 334 -13.67 7.71 -9.20
N SER A 335 -13.96 8.22 -8.01
CA SER A 335 -14.05 9.67 -7.78
C SER A 335 -12.83 10.52 -8.17
N PRO A 336 -11.57 10.05 -8.10
CA PRO A 336 -10.41 10.83 -8.54
C PRO A 336 -10.19 10.73 -10.05
N SER A 337 -10.83 9.77 -10.72
CA SER A 337 -10.69 9.55 -12.16
C SER A 337 -11.50 10.57 -12.97
N ASP A 338 -11.12 10.74 -14.23
CA ASP A 338 -11.87 11.58 -15.18
C ASP A 338 -13.17 10.94 -15.68
N LEU A 339 -13.41 9.67 -15.34
CA LEU A 339 -14.70 9.00 -15.56
C LEU A 339 -15.78 9.50 -14.60
N PHE A 340 -15.39 10.09 -13.47
CA PHE A 340 -16.32 10.62 -12.49
C PHE A 340 -16.67 12.08 -12.83
N PRO A 341 -17.96 12.49 -12.72
CA PRO A 341 -18.35 13.85 -13.05
C PRO A 341 -17.55 14.89 -12.27
N SER A 342 -16.87 15.79 -12.99
CA SER A 342 -15.98 16.80 -12.40
C SER A 342 -16.72 17.68 -11.38
N PHE A 343 -17.97 18.06 -11.67
CA PHE A 343 -18.83 18.79 -10.73
C PHE A 343 -18.96 18.06 -9.38
N LEU A 344 -19.24 16.74 -9.39
CA LEU A 344 -19.37 15.96 -8.16
C LEU A 344 -18.01 15.83 -7.44
N ARG A 345 -16.93 15.67 -8.20
CA ARG A 345 -15.56 15.58 -7.66
C ARG A 345 -15.16 16.84 -6.91
N GLU A 346 -15.32 18.00 -7.55
CA GLU A 346 -14.87 19.29 -7.01
C GLU A 346 -15.80 19.83 -5.92
N GLN A 347 -17.12 19.67 -6.05
CA GLN A 347 -18.09 20.27 -5.12
C GLN A 347 -18.42 19.38 -3.91
N TYR A 348 -18.26 18.06 -4.03
CA TYR A 348 -18.63 17.14 -2.96
C TYR A 348 -17.48 16.25 -2.51
N VAL A 349 -16.81 15.54 -3.42
CA VAL A 349 -15.81 14.54 -3.01
C VAL A 349 -14.61 15.18 -2.34
N LYS A 350 -14.01 16.21 -2.94
CA LYS A 350 -12.82 16.87 -2.40
C LYS A 350 -13.12 17.66 -1.11
N PRO A 351 -14.17 18.51 -1.04
CA PRO A 351 -14.43 19.31 0.16
C PRO A 351 -14.78 18.46 1.39
N TYR A 352 -15.52 17.37 1.20
CA TYR A 352 -15.96 16.47 2.27
C TYR A 352 -15.07 15.23 2.44
N VAL A 353 -13.93 15.16 1.75
CA VAL A 353 -12.93 14.07 1.86
C VAL A 353 -13.53 12.68 1.63
N LEU A 354 -14.52 12.59 0.73
CA LEU A 354 -15.33 11.37 0.56
C LEU A 354 -14.52 10.19 0.01
N LYS A 355 -13.33 10.42 -0.57
CA LYS A 355 -12.43 9.34 -0.99
C LYS A 355 -12.01 8.46 0.19
N ALA A 356 -11.77 9.05 1.36
CA ALA A 356 -11.28 8.35 2.53
C ALA A 356 -12.37 7.57 3.29
N LEU A 357 -13.58 8.12 3.29
CA LEU A 357 -14.67 7.67 4.14
C LEU A 357 -14.99 6.16 3.98
N PRO A 358 -15.13 5.58 2.77
CA PRO A 358 -15.41 4.16 2.63
C PRO A 358 -14.35 3.27 3.27
N CYS A 359 -13.06 3.57 3.06
CA CYS A 359 -11.96 2.78 3.63
C CYS A 359 -11.94 2.87 5.16
N VAL A 360 -12.23 4.03 5.75
CA VAL A 360 -12.35 4.20 7.20
C VAL A 360 -13.49 3.34 7.76
N LEU A 361 -14.68 3.40 7.16
CA LEU A 361 -15.83 2.61 7.60
C LEU A 361 -15.59 1.10 7.44
N ILE A 362 -14.96 0.68 6.35
CA ILE A 362 -14.57 -0.71 6.12
C ILE A 362 -13.55 -1.16 7.17
N TRP A 363 -12.60 -0.31 7.56
CA TRP A 363 -11.64 -0.65 8.61
C TRP A 363 -12.32 -0.91 9.95
N PHE A 364 -13.24 -0.05 10.39
CA PHE A 364 -14.05 -0.31 11.59
C PHE A 364 -14.87 -1.60 11.47
N ARG A 365 -15.42 -1.87 10.28
CA ARG A 365 -16.12 -3.12 10.00
C ARG A 365 -15.22 -4.33 10.13
N ILE A 366 -13.96 -4.27 9.68
CA ILE A 366 -12.96 -5.33 9.87
C ILE A 366 -12.68 -5.56 11.35
N ILE A 367 -12.42 -4.50 12.12
CA ILE A 367 -12.15 -4.59 13.57
C ILE A 367 -13.34 -5.22 14.30
N TYR A 368 -14.57 -4.83 13.95
CA TYR A 368 -15.80 -5.45 14.48
C TYR A 368 -15.86 -6.96 14.16
N LEU A 369 -15.62 -7.34 12.90
CA LEU A 369 -15.68 -8.74 12.48
C LEU A 369 -14.64 -9.60 13.19
N MET A 370 -13.42 -9.08 13.38
CA MET A 370 -12.34 -9.81 14.05
C MET A 370 -12.63 -10.02 15.55
N ASN A 371 -13.19 -9.01 16.23
CA ASN A 371 -13.52 -9.09 17.64
C ASN A 371 -14.75 -9.97 17.91
N ILE A 372 -15.87 -9.72 17.23
CA ILE A 372 -17.17 -10.28 17.64
C ILE A 372 -17.58 -11.51 16.82
N PHE A 373 -17.29 -11.53 15.52
CA PHE A 373 -17.88 -12.53 14.64
C PHE A 373 -17.20 -13.91 14.79
N ALA A 374 -18.01 -14.98 14.78
CA ALA A 374 -17.53 -16.34 14.63
C ALA A 374 -17.20 -16.60 13.15
N LEU A 375 -15.94 -16.46 12.78
CA LEU A 375 -15.47 -16.63 11.39
C LEU A 375 -15.59 -18.09 10.88
N GLU A 376 -16.01 -19.02 11.73
CA GLU A 376 -16.19 -20.45 11.41
C GLU A 376 -17.16 -20.68 10.24
N GLN A 377 -18.19 -19.85 10.08
CA GLN A 377 -19.17 -20.00 8.99
C GLN A 377 -18.63 -19.57 7.61
N ILE A 378 -17.64 -18.68 7.53
CA ILE A 378 -17.07 -18.20 6.25
C ILE A 378 -16.09 -19.23 5.68
N SER A 379 -15.39 -19.96 6.55
CA SER A 379 -14.47 -21.05 6.19
C SER A 379 -15.16 -22.13 5.35
N ASN A 380 -16.41 -22.48 5.65
CA ASN A 380 -17.12 -23.55 4.92
C ASN A 380 -17.54 -23.16 3.50
N ARG A 381 -17.77 -21.86 3.20
CA ARG A 381 -18.04 -21.42 1.81
C ARG A 381 -16.79 -21.41 0.93
N ASN A 382 -15.62 -21.15 1.51
CA ASN A 382 -14.36 -21.05 0.77
C ASN A 382 -13.49 -22.34 0.81
N ARG A 383 -13.76 -23.31 1.72
CA ARG A 383 -13.05 -24.61 1.73
C ARG A 383 -13.48 -25.57 0.62
N VAL A 384 -14.74 -25.50 0.19
CA VAL A 384 -15.26 -26.38 -0.88
C VAL A 384 -14.51 -26.17 -2.22
N SER A 385 -13.79 -25.06 -2.38
CA SER A 385 -13.02 -24.73 -3.59
C SER A 385 -11.51 -24.96 -3.50
N VAL A 386 -10.95 -25.28 -2.33
CA VAL A 386 -9.49 -25.51 -2.17
C VAL A 386 -9.15 -27.01 -2.24
N VAL A 387 -10.03 -27.89 -1.77
CA VAL A 387 -9.82 -29.35 -1.80
C VAL A 387 -9.92 -29.94 -3.22
N SER A 388 -10.48 -29.20 -4.18
CA SER A 388 -10.67 -29.69 -5.56
C SER A 388 -9.51 -29.36 -6.52
N ILE A 389 -8.38 -28.84 -6.04
CA ILE A 389 -7.21 -28.52 -6.87
C ILE A 389 -5.98 -29.39 -6.52
N GLU A 390 -6.08 -30.21 -5.48
CA GLU A 390 -5.11 -31.30 -5.20
C GLU A 390 -5.68 -32.66 -5.67
N LYS A 391 -5.99 -32.74 -6.96
CA LYS A 391 -6.01 -33.99 -7.74
C LYS A 391 -5.55 -33.74 -9.17
#